data_AF-A0A2D5QL04-F1
#
_entry.id   AF-A0A2D5QL04-F1
#
_cell.length_a   1.000
_cell.length_b   1.000
_cell.length_c   1.000
_cell.angle_alpha   90.00
_cell.angle_beta   90.00
_cell.angle_gamma   90.00
#
_symmetry.space_group_name_H-M   'P 1'
#
loop_
_entity.id
_entity.type
_entity.pdbx_description
1 polymer ?
#
loop_
_entity_poly.entity_id
_entity_poly.type
_entity_poly.pdbx_seq_one_letter_code
_entity_poly.pdbx_strand_id
1 'polypeptide(L)'
;FWKVRDNLPAAIEKSGVDLDINSFMSFAGGSRQHARIVIFGESMKSFEPGSGDWGKISSAYNELYGNDSWEIDWELSNSSILDYGNSMELLEFLPELSSPLF
;
A
#
# COMPACT_ATOMS: atom_id res chain seq x y z
N PHE A 1 -7.51 6.56 5.42
CA PHE A 1 -7.61 5.90 4.12
C PHE A 1 -7.41 6.88 2.96
N TRP A 2 -8.31 7.85 2.77
CA TRP A 2 -8.30 8.72 1.57
C TRP A 2 -7.00 9.50 1.35
N LYS A 3 -6.41 10.06 2.41
CA LYS A 3 -5.13 10.76 2.28
C LYS A 3 -4.00 9.83 1.82
N VAL A 4 -3.83 8.68 2.48
CA VAL A 4 -2.84 7.67 2.06
C VAL A 4 -3.09 7.25 0.62
N ARG A 5 -4.34 6.99 0.23
CA ARG A 5 -4.72 6.64 -1.14
C ARG A 5 -4.26 7.68 -2.16
N ASP A 6 -4.45 8.96 -1.85
CA ASP A 6 -4.21 10.05 -2.80
C ASP A 6 -2.74 10.53 -2.81
N ASN A 7 -2.08 10.47 -1.66
CA ASN A 7 -0.73 11.01 -1.47
C ASN A 7 0.39 9.99 -1.75
N LEU A 8 0.14 8.71 -1.44
CA LEU A 8 1.15 7.65 -1.57
C LEU A 8 1.66 7.47 -3.02
N PRO A 9 0.83 7.55 -4.08
CA PRO A 9 1.33 7.45 -5.46
C PRO A 9 2.41 8.47 -5.80
N ALA A 10 2.20 9.75 -5.43
CA ALA A 10 3.17 10.80 -5.70
C ALA A 10 4.46 10.67 -4.87
N ALA A 11 4.34 10.15 -3.63
CA ALA A 11 5.50 9.84 -2.81
C ALA A 11 6.34 8.69 -3.39
N ILE A 12 5.69 7.64 -3.91
CA ILE A 12 6.35 6.54 -4.62
C ILE A 12 7.10 7.08 -5.84
N GLU A 13 6.42 7.84 -6.71
CA GLU A 13 7.02 8.46 -7.90
C GLU A 13 8.26 9.31 -7.55
N LYS A 14 8.12 10.22 -6.57
CA LYS A 14 9.22 11.09 -6.12
C LYS A 14 10.39 10.31 -5.52
N SER A 15 10.12 9.21 -4.82
CA SER A 15 11.16 8.40 -4.18
C SER A 15 12.04 7.63 -5.18
N GLY A 16 11.58 7.48 -6.43
CA GLY A 16 12.24 6.67 -7.45
C GLY A 16 12.23 5.16 -7.14
N VAL A 17 11.41 4.73 -6.19
CA VAL A 17 11.19 3.30 -5.89
C VAL A 17 10.22 2.72 -6.92
N ASP A 18 10.56 1.56 -7.45
CA ASP A 18 9.73 0.82 -8.41
C ASP A 18 8.66 0.00 -7.68
N LEU A 19 7.58 0.68 -7.29
CA LEU A 19 6.35 0.08 -6.79
C LEU A 19 5.18 0.69 -7.56
N ASP A 20 4.16 -0.12 -7.81
CA ASP A 20 2.88 0.37 -8.34
C ASP A 20 1.81 0.32 -7.24
N ILE A 21 0.80 1.17 -7.34
CA ILE A 21 -0.26 1.27 -6.35
C ILE A 21 -1.62 1.34 -7.03
N ASN A 22 -2.53 0.50 -6.56
CA ASN A 22 -3.95 0.61 -6.88
C ASN A 22 -4.79 0.67 -5.62
N SER A 23 -5.93 1.34 -5.74
CA SER A 23 -6.95 1.33 -4.70
C SER A 23 -8.22 0.68 -5.23
N PHE A 24 -8.67 -0.37 -4.55
CA PHE A 24 -9.89 -1.08 -4.92
C PHE A 24 -10.98 -0.81 -3.87
N MET A 25 -12.16 -0.44 -4.37
CA MET A 25 -13.41 -0.59 -3.63
C MET A 25 -13.95 -1.99 -3.91
N SER A 26 -14.52 -2.65 -2.90
CA SER A 26 -15.17 -3.97 -3.00
C SER A 26 -15.87 -4.18 -4.34
N PHE A 27 -15.42 -5.20 -5.10
CA PHE A 27 -16.09 -5.70 -6.28
C PHE A 27 -17.16 -6.70 -5.84
N ALA A 28 -18.34 -6.63 -6.48
CA ALA A 28 -19.55 -7.42 -6.24
C ALA A 28 -19.35 -8.74 -5.46
N GLY A 29 -19.72 -8.75 -4.17
CA GLY A 29 -19.90 -9.99 -3.38
C GLY A 29 -19.27 -10.01 -1.98
N GLY A 30 -18.36 -9.09 -1.65
CA GLY A 30 -17.74 -9.00 -0.31
C GLY A 30 -18.59 -8.26 0.72
N SER A 31 -18.30 -8.45 2.02
CA SER A 31 -18.88 -7.67 3.12
C SER A 31 -18.81 -6.17 2.82
N ARG A 32 -19.92 -5.49 3.10
CA ARG A 32 -20.14 -4.09 2.71
C ARG A 32 -18.96 -3.20 3.14
N GLN A 33 -18.54 -2.30 2.26
CA GLN A 33 -17.58 -1.21 2.52
C GLN A 33 -16.09 -1.59 2.68
N HIS A 34 -15.62 -2.69 2.08
CA HIS A 34 -14.17 -2.96 2.02
C HIS A 34 -13.46 -1.95 1.09
N ALA A 35 -12.49 -1.24 1.65
CA ALA A 35 -11.57 -0.38 0.92
C ALA A 35 -10.16 -0.95 1.07
N ARG A 36 -9.44 -1.13 -0.05
CA ARG A 36 -8.11 -1.74 -0.07
C ARG A 36 -7.14 -0.83 -0.82
N ILE A 37 -5.97 -0.63 -0.23
CA ILE A 37 -4.79 -0.14 -0.92
C ILE A 37 -3.95 -1.36 -1.22
N VAL A 38 -3.63 -1.59 -2.49
CA VAL A 38 -2.81 -2.71 -2.95
C VAL A 38 -1.57 -2.13 -3.58
N ILE A 39 -0.42 -2.60 -3.12
CA ILE A 39 0.89 -2.13 -3.55
C ILE A 39 1.59 -3.32 -4.17
N PHE A 40 2.07 -3.13 -5.40
CA PHE A 40 2.70 -4.15 -6.22
C PHE A 40 4.18 -3.87 -6.31
N GLY A 41 4.99 -4.92 -6.27
CA GLY A 41 6.41 -4.87 -6.61
C GLY A 41 6.79 -6.12 -7.39
N GLU A 42 7.88 -6.04 -8.15
CA GLU A 42 8.39 -7.18 -8.92
C GLU A 42 8.90 -8.33 -8.03
N SER A 43 9.26 -8.02 -6.78
CA SER A 43 9.84 -8.95 -5.83
C SER A 43 9.39 -8.65 -4.40
N MET A 44 9.31 -9.70 -3.59
CA MET A 44 9.07 -9.62 -2.14
C MET A 44 10.14 -8.83 -1.39
N LYS A 45 11.35 -8.70 -1.95
CA LYS A 45 12.47 -8.00 -1.33
C LYS A 45 12.14 -6.55 -0.96
N SER A 46 11.33 -5.86 -1.76
CA SER A 46 10.93 -4.46 -1.48
C SER A 46 10.09 -4.33 -0.21
N PHE A 47 9.42 -5.41 0.21
CA PHE A 47 8.58 -5.50 1.41
C PHE A 47 9.30 -6.07 2.62
N GLU A 48 10.54 -6.56 2.48
CA GLU A 48 11.32 -7.10 3.59
C GLU A 48 11.81 -5.99 4.54
N PRO A 49 11.88 -6.26 5.85
CA PRO A 49 12.55 -5.36 6.79
C PRO A 49 14.00 -5.08 6.35
N GLY A 50 14.32 -3.81 6.09
CA GLY A 50 15.66 -3.40 5.67
C GLY A 50 15.85 -3.18 4.16
N SER A 51 14.79 -3.30 3.33
CA SER A 51 14.85 -2.91 1.90
C SER A 51 15.28 -1.44 1.70
N GLY A 52 14.95 -0.59 2.67
CA GLY A 52 15.19 0.86 2.63
C GLY A 52 14.19 1.61 1.75
N ASP A 53 13.43 0.92 0.91
CA ASP A 53 12.48 1.52 -0.04
C ASP A 53 11.34 2.23 0.68
N TRP A 54 10.75 1.61 1.70
CA TRP A 54 9.75 2.25 2.55
C TRP A 54 10.26 3.51 3.25
N GLY A 55 11.55 3.54 3.61
CA GLY A 55 12.19 4.72 4.18
C GLY A 55 12.37 5.86 3.18
N LYS A 56 12.68 5.54 1.92
CA LYS A 56 12.73 6.54 0.83
C LYS A 56 11.34 7.10 0.56
N ILE A 57 10.33 6.23 0.50
CA ILE A 57 8.93 6.62 0.26
C ILE A 57 8.41 7.50 1.40
N SER A 58 8.62 7.12 2.66
CA SER A 58 8.18 7.94 3.80
C SER A 58 8.88 9.30 3.85
N SER A 59 10.18 9.35 3.52
CA SER A 59 10.93 10.60 3.41
C SER A 59 10.36 11.51 2.31
N ALA A 60 10.10 10.95 1.12
CA ALA A 60 9.50 11.67 0.01
C ALA A 60 8.07 12.17 0.32
N TYR A 61 7.29 11.36 1.04
CA TYR A 61 5.95 11.71 1.50
C TYR A 61 6.00 12.92 2.44
N ASN A 62 6.89 12.91 3.43
CA ASN A 62 7.04 14.02 4.38
C ASN A 62 7.57 15.29 3.68
N GLU A 63 8.44 15.16 2.68
CA GLU A 63 8.90 16.31 1.88
C GLU A 63 7.75 16.95 1.07
N LEU A 64 6.83 16.14 0.54
CA LEU A 64 5.70 16.62 -0.27
C LEU A 64 4.57 17.24 0.56
N TYR A 65 4.25 16.64 1.71
CA TYR A 65 3.02 16.95 2.44
C TYR A 65 3.25 17.61 3.80
N GLY A 66 4.50 17.68 4.27
CA GLY A 66 4.92 18.29 5.52
C GLY A 66 5.49 17.26 6.51
N ASN A 67 6.27 17.74 7.47
CA ASN A 67 6.85 16.88 8.51
C ASN A 67 5.77 16.06 9.22
N ASP A 68 6.10 14.80 9.50
CA ASP A 68 5.25 13.82 10.19
C ASP A 68 3.95 13.44 9.45
N SER A 69 3.74 13.90 8.21
CA SER A 69 2.53 13.60 7.44
C SER A 69 2.36 12.11 7.18
N TRP A 70 3.45 11.38 6.97
CA TRP A 70 3.44 9.93 6.82
C TRP A 70 2.80 9.27 8.04
N GLU A 71 3.34 9.53 9.23
CA GLU A 71 2.87 8.97 10.49
C GLU A 71 1.41 9.35 10.77
N ILE A 72 1.08 10.64 10.64
CA ILE A 72 -0.26 11.17 10.90
C ILE A 72 -1.31 10.55 9.96
N ASP A 73 -1.03 10.50 8.66
CA ASP A 73 -2.02 10.03 7.69
C ASP A 73 -2.23 8.52 7.78
N TRP A 74 -1.19 7.74 8.11
CA TRP A 74 -1.33 6.31 8.39
C TRP A 74 -2.08 6.04 9.70
N GLU A 75 -1.86 6.83 10.76
CA GLU A 75 -2.64 6.74 12.00
C GLU A 75 -4.12 7.09 11.77
N LEU A 76 -4.40 8.18 11.06
CA LEU A 76 -5.76 8.54 10.64
C LEU A 76 -6.38 7.46 9.74
N SER A 77 -5.55 6.78 8.93
CA SER A 77 -6.03 5.66 8.12
C SER A 77 -6.45 4.48 8.97
N ASN A 78 -5.59 4.04 9.88
CA ASN A 78 -5.86 2.89 10.74
C ASN A 78 -7.04 3.12 11.68
N SER A 79 -7.15 4.32 12.26
CA SER A 79 -8.28 4.71 13.14
C SER A 79 -9.62 4.87 12.41
N SER A 80 -9.60 5.05 11.08
CA SER A 80 -10.83 5.14 10.28
C SER A 80 -11.47 3.79 9.96
N ILE A 81 -10.80 2.67 10.30
CA ILE A 81 -11.23 1.31 9.99
C ILE A 81 -11.82 0.68 11.26
N LEU A 82 -12.89 -0.10 11.13
CA LEU A 82 -13.47 -0.85 12.25
C LEU A 82 -12.48 -1.90 12.76
N ASP A 83 -12.43 -2.14 14.07
CA ASP A 83 -11.43 -3.02 14.74
C ASP A 83 -11.26 -4.40 14.08
N TYR A 84 -12.30 -4.94 13.45
CA TYR A 84 -12.32 -6.26 12.82
C TYR A 84 -12.04 -6.25 11.30
N GLY A 85 -11.72 -5.09 10.71
CA GLY A 85 -11.48 -4.92 9.27
C GLY A 85 -10.12 -4.35 8.92
N ASN A 86 -9.24 -4.11 9.90
CA ASN A 86 -7.91 -3.56 9.67
C ASN A 86 -6.86 -4.68 9.68
N SER A 87 -6.58 -5.25 8.51
CA SER A 87 -5.50 -6.23 8.33
C SER A 87 -4.56 -5.80 7.22
N MET A 88 -3.30 -6.20 7.36
CA MET A 88 -2.30 -6.17 6.31
C MET A 88 -1.95 -7.60 5.95
N GLU A 89 -2.05 -7.91 4.67
CA GLU A 89 -1.69 -9.21 4.12
C GLU A 89 -0.62 -9.01 3.06
N LEU A 90 0.42 -9.82 3.13
CA LEU A 90 1.47 -9.87 2.13
C LEU A 90 1.19 -11.06 1.23
N LEU A 91 1.00 -10.80 -0.07
CA LEU A 91 0.63 -11.80 -1.07
C LEU A 91 1.75 -11.91 -2.10
N GLU A 92 2.19 -13.14 -2.35
CA GLU A 92 3.17 -13.45 -3.39
C GLU A 92 2.49 -14.24 -4.51
N PHE A 93 2.76 -13.87 -5.76
CA PHE A 93 2.30 -14.63 -6.91
C PHE A 93 3.25 -15.81 -7.17
N LEU A 94 2.71 -17.03 -7.09
CA LEU A 94 3.44 -18.28 -7.30
C LEU A 94 3.02 -18.89 -8.65
N PRO A 95 3.74 -18.61 -9.75
CA PRO A 95 3.35 -19.04 -11.10
C PRO A 95 3.32 -20.57 -11.24
N GLU A 96 4.14 -21.30 -10.50
CA GLU A 96 4.18 -22.76 -10.50
C GLU A 96 2.94 -23.42 -9.87
N LEU A 97 2.19 -22.67 -9.07
CA LEU A 97 0.91 -23.09 -8.50
C LEU A 97 -0.28 -22.56 -9.30
N SER A 98 -0.02 -21.75 -10.33
CA SER A 98 -1.06 -21.21 -11.19
C SER A 98 -1.51 -22.25 -12.20
N SER A 99 -2.79 -22.22 -12.56
CA SER A 99 -3.32 -23.06 -13.65
C SER A 99 -2.50 -22.83 -14.92
N PRO A 100 -2.16 -23.89 -15.67
CA PRO A 100 -1.43 -23.74 -16.92
C PRO A 100 -2.19 -22.81 -17.88
N LEU A 101 -1.46 -21.95 -18.56
CA LEU A 101 -2.00 -21.18 -19.68
C LEU A 101 -2.35 -22.18 -20.79
N PHE A 102 -3.64 -22.33 -21.08
CA PHE A 102 -4.14 -23.16 -22.18
C PHE A 102 -3.80 -22.53 -23.54
#